data_AF-A0A5R9J0X3-F1
#
_entry.id   AF-A0A5R9J0X3-F1
#
_cell.length_a   1.000
_cell.length_b   1.000
_cell.length_c   1.000
_cell.angle_alpha   90.00
_cell.angle_beta   90.00
_cell.angle_gamma   90.00
#
_symmetry.space_group_name_H-M   'P 1'
#
loop_
_entity.id
_entity.type
_entity.pdbx_description
1 polymer ?
#
loop_
_entity_poly.entity_id
_entity_poly.type
_entity_poly.pdbx_seq_one_letter_code
_entity_poly.pdbx_strand_id
1 'polypeptide(L)'
;MQCGMCGGGFSKISALHFGCSTARNKGPMACGNLRTIRRDELEDRALEALRCRLMEPALYKQFAEAFVAEWNRAQGDASANRAAKEAELQQIRQQIERLVDAIVNGTPAAAVSARLQQAEARRLQLEAELFAAAPEAPRLHPALPELYRAKVGDLVTALEGDDAAAARELVRGPVEHITLHPEANGYRVEVRGQLAAIIALSGTGMATSSGVGALSGDTDAKSSGMTAKELSLQMNLVAGTGFEPVTFRL
;
A
#
# COMPACT_ATOMS: atom_id res chain seq x y z
N MET A 1 -10.13 12.79 9.90
CA MET A 1 -9.07 13.79 10.07
C MET A 1 -8.45 13.64 11.44
N GLN A 2 -7.17 13.96 11.58
CA GLN A 2 -6.39 13.75 12.80
C GLN A 2 -5.67 15.03 13.24
N CYS A 3 -5.46 15.15 14.55
CA CYS A 3 -4.66 16.19 15.17
C CYS A 3 -3.19 15.79 15.11
N GLY A 4 -2.35 16.58 14.44
CA GLY A 4 -0.90 16.35 14.36
C GLY A 4 -0.16 16.45 15.71
N MET A 5 -0.79 17.02 16.74
CA MET A 5 -0.20 17.14 18.09
C MET A 5 -0.43 15.90 18.96
N CYS A 6 -1.57 15.21 18.82
CA CYS A 6 -1.93 14.10 19.72
C CYS A 6 -2.38 12.82 19.01
N GLY A 7 -2.41 12.80 17.68
CA GLY A 7 -2.93 11.69 16.86
C GLY A 7 -4.44 11.45 16.98
N GLY A 8 -5.14 12.23 17.81
CA GLY A 8 -6.57 12.07 18.09
C GLY A 8 -7.45 12.58 16.96
N GLY A 9 -8.75 12.27 17.03
CA GLY A 9 -9.73 12.74 16.05
C GLY A 9 -9.77 14.26 15.93
N PHE A 10 -9.93 14.73 14.70
CA PHE A 10 -10.19 16.13 14.38
C PHE A 10 -11.55 16.20 13.68
N SER A 11 -12.51 16.87 14.30
CA SER A 11 -13.92 16.77 13.91
C SER A 11 -14.60 18.13 13.84
N LYS A 12 -15.76 18.15 13.20
CA LYS A 12 -16.60 19.35 13.12
C LYS A 12 -17.00 19.78 14.53
N ILE A 13 -16.80 21.05 14.85
CA ILE A 13 -17.18 21.66 16.13
C ILE A 13 -18.33 22.66 15.99
N SER A 14 -18.55 23.18 14.78
CA SER A 14 -19.66 24.07 14.44
C SER A 14 -20.01 23.91 12.96
N ALA A 15 -21.04 24.60 12.46
CA ALA A 15 -21.45 24.55 11.05
C ALA A 15 -20.27 24.75 10.08
N LEU A 16 -19.32 25.60 10.45
CA LEU A 16 -18.21 26.05 9.60
C LEU A 16 -16.81 25.73 10.13
N HIS A 17 -16.65 25.19 11.35
CA HIS A 17 -15.31 24.99 11.95
C HIS A 17 -15.04 23.55 12.35
N PHE A 18 -13.75 23.19 12.30
CA PHE A 18 -13.19 21.93 12.78
C PHE A 18 -12.18 22.17 13.91
N GLY A 19 -12.06 21.21 14.82
CA GLY A 19 -11.15 21.27 15.95
C GLY A 19 -10.75 19.88 16.47
N CYS A 20 -9.74 19.85 17.34
CA CYS A 20 -9.26 18.62 17.98
C CYS A 20 -10.30 18.08 18.97
N SER A 21 -10.84 16.88 18.70
CA SER A 21 -11.83 16.23 19.56
C SER A 21 -11.22 15.85 20.92
N THR A 22 -9.95 15.46 20.96
CA THR A 22 -9.25 15.09 22.20
C THR A 22 -9.07 16.30 23.12
N ALA A 23 -8.61 17.44 22.58
CA ALA A 23 -8.44 18.66 23.35
C ALA A 23 -9.77 19.14 23.93
N ARG A 24 -10.85 19.04 23.15
CA ARG A 24 -12.20 19.47 23.55
C ARG A 24 -12.82 18.55 24.60
N ASN A 25 -12.74 17.24 24.42
CA ASN A 25 -13.45 16.28 25.27
C ASN A 25 -12.66 15.91 26.54
N LYS A 26 -11.31 15.91 26.46
CA LYS A 26 -10.43 15.48 27.55
C LYS A 26 -9.58 16.62 28.13
N GLY A 27 -9.73 17.83 27.60
CA GLY A 27 -9.06 19.03 28.10
C GLY A 27 -7.62 19.20 27.64
N PRO A 28 -7.01 20.36 27.98
CA PRO A 28 -5.68 20.76 27.52
C PRO A 28 -4.55 19.83 27.99
N MET A 29 -4.76 19.08 29.08
CA MET A 29 -3.84 18.06 29.57
C MET A 29 -3.71 16.86 28.61
N ALA A 30 -4.77 16.54 27.86
CA ALA A 30 -4.76 15.45 26.88
C ALA A 30 -4.31 15.92 25.48
N CYS A 31 -4.57 17.18 25.14
CA CYS A 31 -4.03 17.83 23.94
C CYS A 31 -4.18 19.36 24.05
N GLY A 32 -3.09 20.10 23.90
CA GLY A 32 -3.10 21.57 23.93
C GLY A 32 -3.66 22.24 22.66
N ASN A 33 -4.06 21.47 21.65
CA ASN A 33 -4.57 21.99 20.38
C ASN A 33 -6.02 22.48 20.51
N LEU A 34 -6.20 23.71 21.01
CA LEU A 34 -7.49 24.40 21.10
C LEU A 34 -7.80 25.28 19.87
N ARG A 35 -6.90 25.29 18.88
CA ARG A 35 -7.11 26.04 17.64
C ARG A 35 -8.22 25.38 16.81
N THR A 36 -8.78 26.17 15.90
CA THR A 36 -9.86 25.76 15.02
C THR A 36 -9.57 26.24 13.62
N ILE A 37 -10.01 25.50 12.61
CA ILE A 37 -9.89 25.88 11.20
C ILE A 37 -11.28 25.98 10.59
N ARG A 38 -11.49 26.97 9.71
CA ARG A 38 -12.72 27.06 8.93
C ARG A 38 -12.75 25.97 7.86
N ARG A 39 -13.96 25.57 7.46
CA ARG A 39 -14.19 24.54 6.47
C ARG A 39 -13.60 24.89 5.11
N ASP A 40 -13.89 26.09 4.61
CA ASP A 40 -13.38 26.60 3.33
C ASP A 40 -11.85 26.66 3.33
N GLU A 41 -11.26 27.24 4.37
CA GLU A 41 -9.81 27.29 4.51
C GLU A 41 -9.15 25.90 4.55
N LEU A 42 -9.78 24.92 5.23
CA LEU A 42 -9.30 23.55 5.26
C LEU A 42 -9.38 22.89 3.88
N GLU A 43 -10.51 23.07 3.18
CA GLU A 43 -10.71 22.53 1.83
C GLU A 43 -9.66 23.11 0.88
N ASP A 44 -9.46 24.42 0.87
CA ASP A 44 -8.46 25.10 0.04
C ASP A 44 -7.04 24.63 0.36
N ARG A 45 -6.66 24.53 1.64
CA ARG A 45 -5.33 24.05 2.04
C ARG A 45 -5.11 22.58 1.70
N ALA A 46 -6.15 21.74 1.76
CA ALA A 46 -6.06 20.33 1.37
C ALA A 46 -5.88 20.19 -0.14
N LEU A 47 -6.61 20.98 -0.94
CA LEU A 47 -6.45 21.03 -2.39
C LEU A 47 -5.07 21.58 -2.79
N GLU A 48 -4.60 22.61 -2.10
CA GLU A 48 -3.27 23.17 -2.33
C GLU A 48 -2.16 22.19 -1.95
N ALA A 49 -2.32 21.43 -0.85
CA ALA A 49 -1.39 20.36 -0.50
C ALA A 49 -1.34 19.26 -1.57
N LEU A 50 -2.48 18.94 -2.19
CA LEU A 50 -2.56 18.04 -3.33
C LEU A 50 -1.89 18.65 -4.58
N ARG A 51 -1.95 19.96 -4.79
CA ARG A 51 -1.29 20.64 -5.92
C ARG A 51 0.22 20.74 -5.75
N CYS A 52 0.66 21.43 -4.70
CA CYS A 52 2.05 21.85 -4.51
C CYS A 52 3.03 20.67 -4.44
N ARG A 53 2.62 19.50 -3.92
CA ARG A 53 3.53 18.37 -3.69
C ARG A 53 3.41 17.22 -4.68
N LEU A 54 2.36 17.17 -5.48
CA LEU A 54 2.23 16.21 -6.57
C LEU A 54 2.76 16.75 -7.91
N MET A 55 2.98 18.07 -8.00
CA MET A 55 3.31 18.71 -9.26
C MET A 55 4.76 19.21 -9.39
N GLU A 56 5.60 19.22 -8.34
CA GLU A 56 7.00 19.64 -8.50
C GLU A 56 7.77 18.62 -9.38
N PRO A 57 8.01 18.93 -10.68
CA PRO A 57 8.25 17.89 -11.69
C PRO A 57 9.59 17.18 -11.54
N ALA A 58 10.62 17.92 -11.12
CA ALA A 58 11.98 17.42 -11.07
C ALA A 58 12.20 16.48 -9.87
N LEU A 59 11.70 16.85 -8.69
CA LEU A 59 11.88 16.07 -7.46
C LEU A 59 11.00 14.81 -7.43
N TYR A 60 9.77 14.93 -7.92
CA TYR A 60 8.86 13.78 -7.99
C TYR A 60 9.35 12.72 -8.97
N LYS A 61 9.83 13.11 -10.16
CA LYS A 61 10.27 12.16 -11.19
C LYS A 61 11.43 11.29 -10.69
N GLN A 62 12.47 11.91 -10.14
CA GLN A 62 13.64 11.18 -9.64
C GLN A 62 13.28 10.25 -8.47
N PHE A 63 12.43 10.73 -7.55
CA PHE A 63 11.96 9.91 -6.44
C PHE A 63 11.14 8.71 -6.91
N ALA A 64 10.21 8.94 -7.83
CA ALA A 64 9.28 7.91 -8.26
C ALA A 64 9.95 6.85 -9.15
N GLU A 65 10.90 7.26 -10.00
CA GLU A 65 11.77 6.33 -10.74
C GLU A 65 12.61 5.47 -9.79
N ALA A 66 13.24 6.08 -8.78
CA ALA A 66 14.02 5.36 -7.78
C ALA A 66 13.14 4.41 -6.94
N PHE A 67 11.93 4.85 -6.59
CA PHE A 67 10.97 4.03 -5.84
C PHE A 67 10.49 2.82 -6.64
N VAL A 68 10.12 3.00 -7.92
CA VAL A 68 9.71 1.88 -8.79
C VAL A 68 10.86 0.90 -8.98
N ALA A 69 12.08 1.40 -9.20
CA ALA A 69 13.27 0.56 -9.33
C ALA A 69 13.52 -0.26 -8.06
N GLU A 70 13.51 0.39 -6.89
CA GLU A 70 13.78 -0.27 -5.61
C GLU A 70 12.68 -1.26 -5.22
N TRP A 71 11.41 -0.90 -5.45
CA TRP A 71 10.29 -1.81 -5.25
C TRP A 71 10.43 -3.06 -6.11
N ASN A 72 10.67 -2.89 -7.41
CA ASN A 72 10.82 -4.01 -8.33
C ASN A 72 12.04 -4.87 -8.03
N ARG A 73 13.12 -4.26 -7.52
CA ARG A 73 14.30 -4.98 -7.03
C ARG A 73 13.95 -5.84 -5.81
N ALA A 74 13.31 -5.26 -4.79
CA ALA A 74 12.89 -5.98 -3.59
C ALA A 74 11.90 -7.11 -3.91
N GLN A 75 10.95 -6.90 -4.83
CA GLN A 75 10.06 -7.96 -5.29
C GLN A 75 10.80 -9.03 -6.09
N GLY A 76 11.79 -8.65 -6.89
CA GLY A 76 12.68 -9.59 -7.57
C GLY A 76 13.43 -10.50 -6.59
N ASP A 77 14.00 -9.93 -5.54
CA ASP A 77 14.73 -10.67 -4.51
C ASP A 77 13.79 -11.59 -3.71
N ALA A 78 12.59 -11.12 -3.37
CA ALA A 78 11.57 -11.92 -2.69
C ALA A 78 11.09 -13.11 -3.54
N SER A 79 10.82 -12.85 -4.83
CA SER A 79 10.41 -13.86 -5.81
C SER A 79 11.51 -14.91 -6.02
N ALA A 80 12.76 -14.48 -6.19
CA ALA A 80 13.90 -15.38 -6.34
C ALA A 80 14.12 -16.26 -5.09
N ASN A 81 14.01 -15.69 -3.89
CA ASN A 81 14.10 -16.43 -2.64
C ASN A 81 12.98 -17.47 -2.50
N ARG A 82 11.75 -17.11 -2.88
CA ARG A 82 10.62 -18.05 -2.87
C ARG A 82 10.85 -19.19 -3.87
N ALA A 83 11.23 -18.88 -5.10
CA ALA A 83 11.52 -19.87 -6.14
C ALA A 83 12.65 -20.83 -5.72
N ALA A 84 13.70 -20.32 -5.05
CA ALA A 84 14.78 -21.15 -4.51
C ALA A 84 14.28 -22.13 -3.45
N LYS A 85 13.42 -21.68 -2.51
CA LYS A 85 12.81 -22.55 -1.50
C LYS A 85 11.86 -23.59 -2.10
N GLU A 86 11.09 -23.22 -3.12
CA GLU A 86 10.20 -24.15 -3.84
C GLU A 86 11.01 -25.22 -4.59
N ALA A 87 12.13 -24.84 -5.22
CA ALA A 87 13.04 -25.77 -5.86
C ALA A 87 13.71 -26.73 -4.85
N GLU A 88 14.16 -26.20 -3.70
CA GLU A 88 14.71 -27.02 -2.61
C GLU A 88 13.67 -28.01 -2.08
N LEU A 89 12.42 -27.56 -1.89
CA LEU A 89 11.33 -28.42 -1.45
C LEU A 89 11.07 -29.56 -2.45
N GLN A 90 11.08 -29.28 -3.75
CA GLN A 90 10.93 -30.30 -4.78
C GLN A 90 12.07 -31.32 -4.76
N GLN A 91 13.32 -30.87 -4.59
CA GLN A 91 14.49 -31.75 -4.48
C GLN A 91 14.39 -32.67 -3.26
N ILE A 92 13.96 -32.14 -2.11
CA ILE A 92 13.80 -32.91 -0.88
C ILE A 92 12.67 -33.93 -1.01
N ARG A 93 11.56 -33.59 -1.66
CA ARG A 93 10.47 -34.53 -1.95
C ARG A 93 10.96 -35.70 -2.80
N GLN A 94 11.70 -35.43 -3.88
CA GLN A 94 12.33 -36.49 -4.68
C GLN A 94 13.35 -37.31 -3.89
N GLN A 95 14.09 -36.69 -2.97
CA GLN A 95 15.02 -37.41 -2.10
C GLN A 95 14.27 -38.38 -1.17
N ILE A 96 13.15 -37.94 -0.60
CA ILE A 96 12.28 -38.78 0.25
C ILE A 96 11.76 -39.97 -0.56
N GLU A 97 11.21 -39.74 -1.76
CA GLU A 97 10.72 -40.80 -2.65
C GLU A 97 11.82 -41.84 -2.95
N ARG A 98 13.03 -41.40 -3.31
CA ARG A 98 14.16 -42.32 -3.58
C ARG A 98 14.57 -43.13 -2.36
N LEU A 99 14.52 -42.55 -1.15
CA LEU A 99 14.83 -43.25 0.09
C LEU A 99 13.76 -44.29 0.42
N VAL A 100 12.49 -43.98 0.15
CA VAL A 100 11.37 -44.92 0.29
C VAL A 100 11.52 -46.07 -0.73
N ASP A 101 11.81 -45.77 -1.99
CA ASP A 101 12.03 -46.79 -3.03
C ASP A 101 13.20 -47.71 -2.69
N ALA A 102 14.28 -47.18 -2.09
CA ALA A 102 15.41 -47.99 -1.64
C ALA A 102 14.99 -49.02 -0.58
N ILE A 103 14.09 -48.65 0.34
CA ILE A 103 13.53 -49.57 1.35
C ILE A 103 12.68 -50.64 0.68
N VAL A 104 11.80 -50.24 -0.25
CA VAL A 104 10.94 -51.17 -1.01
C VAL A 104 11.79 -52.19 -1.79
N ASN A 105 12.92 -51.76 -2.35
CA ASN A 105 13.85 -52.60 -3.10
C ASN A 105 14.80 -53.42 -2.21
N GLY A 106 14.58 -53.46 -0.89
CA GLY A 106 15.29 -54.36 0.03
C GLY A 106 16.41 -53.74 0.84
N THR A 107 16.61 -52.41 0.79
CA THR A 107 17.54 -51.73 1.70
C THR A 107 16.98 -51.76 3.13
N PRO A 108 17.77 -52.17 4.14
CA PRO A 108 17.31 -52.13 5.53
C PRO A 108 16.89 -50.72 5.94
N ALA A 109 15.67 -50.56 6.47
CA ALA A 109 15.15 -49.25 6.88
C ALA A 109 16.08 -48.54 7.88
N ALA A 110 16.75 -49.28 8.77
CA ALA A 110 17.73 -48.74 9.70
C ALA A 110 18.90 -48.00 9.02
N ALA A 111 19.28 -48.41 7.81
CA ALA A 111 20.39 -47.80 7.07
C ALA A 111 20.03 -46.41 6.48
N VAL A 112 18.75 -46.13 6.28
CA VAL A 112 18.28 -44.87 5.64
C VAL A 112 17.42 -43.99 6.56
N SER A 113 16.98 -44.52 7.71
CA SER A 113 16.05 -43.85 8.64
C SER A 113 16.53 -42.46 9.07
N ALA A 114 17.81 -42.31 9.45
CA ALA A 114 18.35 -41.01 9.86
C ALA A 114 18.28 -39.97 8.72
N ARG A 115 18.55 -40.38 7.48
CA ARG A 115 18.49 -39.48 6.32
C ARG A 115 17.06 -39.11 5.96
N LEU A 116 16.12 -40.06 6.10
CA LEU A 116 14.69 -39.84 5.88
C LEU A 116 14.13 -38.84 6.90
N GLN A 117 14.46 -39.00 8.19
CA GLN A 117 14.05 -38.07 9.25
C GLN A 117 14.57 -36.65 9.02
N GLN A 118 15.84 -36.50 8.61
CA GLN A 118 16.40 -35.19 8.25
C GLN A 118 15.68 -34.54 7.06
N ALA A 119 15.40 -35.33 6.02
CA ALA A 119 14.70 -34.84 4.84
C ALA A 119 13.26 -34.41 5.16
N GLU A 120 12.52 -35.19 5.96
CA GLU A 120 11.18 -34.83 6.42
C GLU A 120 11.17 -33.57 7.29
N ALA A 121 12.11 -33.45 8.23
CA ALA A 121 12.22 -32.25 9.07
C ALA A 121 12.46 -30.99 8.21
N ARG A 122 13.34 -31.07 7.21
CA ARG A 122 13.60 -29.95 6.30
C ARG A 122 12.41 -29.66 5.38
N ARG A 123 11.70 -30.69 4.90
CA ARG A 123 10.46 -30.54 4.12
C ARG A 123 9.43 -29.74 4.90
N LEU A 124 9.15 -30.14 6.14
CA LEU A 124 8.20 -29.46 7.03
C LEU A 124 8.62 -28.02 7.31
N GLN A 125 9.91 -27.79 7.53
CA GLN A 125 10.44 -26.43 7.73
C GLN A 125 10.21 -25.55 6.49
N LEU A 126 10.55 -26.02 5.29
CA LEU A 126 10.36 -25.27 4.04
C LEU A 126 8.87 -25.00 3.75
N GLU A 127 8.00 -25.97 4.01
CA GLU A 127 6.55 -25.79 3.88
C GLU A 127 6.02 -24.71 4.84
N ALA A 128 6.49 -24.70 6.09
CA ALA A 128 6.13 -23.66 7.05
C ALA A 128 6.66 -22.28 6.63
N GLU A 129 7.91 -22.19 6.14
CA GLU A 129 8.50 -20.95 5.66
C GLU A 129 7.77 -20.39 4.42
N LEU A 130 7.35 -21.26 3.48
CA LEU A 130 6.60 -20.87 2.29
C LEU A 130 5.15 -20.48 2.62
N PHE A 131 4.55 -21.12 3.63
CA PHE A 131 3.21 -20.78 4.11
C PHE A 131 3.18 -19.45 4.87
N ALA A 132 4.19 -19.18 5.69
CA ALA A 132 4.32 -17.92 6.42
C ALA A 132 4.74 -16.74 5.54
N ALA A 133 5.29 -17.00 4.34
CA ALA A 133 5.68 -15.96 3.42
C ALA A 133 4.45 -15.19 2.88
N ALA A 134 4.55 -13.85 2.87
CA ALA A 134 3.53 -13.00 2.27
C ALA A 134 3.34 -13.35 0.77
N PRO A 135 2.13 -13.16 0.23
CA PRO A 135 1.90 -13.31 -1.21
C PRO A 135 2.79 -12.34 -2.00
N GLU A 136 3.25 -12.80 -3.16
CA GLU A 136 4.13 -12.03 -4.03
C GLU A 136 3.45 -10.70 -4.40
N ALA A 137 4.09 -9.58 -4.07
CA ALA A 137 3.53 -8.28 -4.41
C ALA A 137 3.82 -7.99 -5.89
N PRO A 138 2.90 -7.32 -6.60
CA PRO A 138 3.07 -7.07 -8.02
C PRO A 138 4.22 -6.11 -8.28
N ARG A 139 4.81 -6.27 -9.47
CA ARG A 139 5.78 -5.31 -10.00
C ARG A 139 5.06 -4.01 -10.39
N LEU A 140 5.71 -2.89 -10.14
CA LEU A 140 5.24 -1.59 -10.56
C LEU A 140 5.71 -1.32 -11.98
N HIS A 141 4.81 -0.83 -12.83
CA HIS A 141 5.15 -0.43 -14.19
C HIS A 141 6.04 0.84 -14.17
N PRO A 142 7.09 0.95 -15.00
CA PRO A 142 7.96 2.14 -15.04
C PRO A 142 7.22 3.46 -15.29
N ALA A 143 6.13 3.44 -16.05
CA ALA A 143 5.31 4.62 -16.34
C ALA A 143 4.27 4.96 -15.24
N LEU A 144 4.20 4.19 -14.16
CA LEU A 144 3.25 4.42 -13.06
C LEU A 144 3.36 5.84 -12.45
N PRO A 145 4.57 6.42 -12.27
CA PRO A 145 4.70 7.80 -11.79
C PRO A 145 4.08 8.84 -12.72
N GLU A 146 4.28 8.67 -14.03
CA GLU A 146 3.79 9.59 -15.05
C GLU A 146 2.28 9.49 -15.17
N LEU A 147 1.73 8.27 -15.14
CA LEU A 147 0.31 8.01 -15.11
C LEU A 147 -0.33 8.66 -13.87
N TYR A 148 0.24 8.43 -12.70
CA TYR A 148 -0.24 9.02 -11.46
C TYR A 148 -0.26 10.55 -11.50
N ARG A 149 0.83 11.15 -12.00
CA ARG A 149 0.91 12.61 -12.17
C ARG A 149 -0.19 13.13 -13.08
N ALA A 150 -0.41 12.50 -14.23
CA ALA A 150 -1.47 12.89 -15.16
C ALA A 150 -2.84 12.80 -14.48
N LYS A 151 -3.11 11.72 -13.75
CA LYS A 151 -4.38 11.49 -13.05
C LYS A 151 -4.66 12.49 -11.93
N VAL A 152 -3.62 12.88 -11.19
CA VAL A 152 -3.73 13.93 -10.17
C VAL A 152 -3.99 15.27 -10.83
N GLY A 153 -3.35 15.56 -11.97
CA GLY A 153 -3.64 16.74 -12.79
C GLY A 153 -5.10 16.80 -13.22
N ASP A 154 -5.62 15.70 -13.79
CA ASP A 154 -7.02 15.58 -14.21
C ASP A 154 -7.99 15.84 -13.04
N LEU A 155 -7.68 15.28 -11.86
CA LEU A 155 -8.47 15.47 -10.64
C LEU A 155 -8.46 16.92 -10.17
N VAL A 156 -7.30 17.58 -10.20
CA VAL A 156 -7.17 19.00 -9.83
C VAL A 156 -7.99 19.88 -10.78
N THR A 157 -7.91 19.64 -12.09
CA THR A 157 -8.70 20.39 -13.08
C THR A 157 -10.20 20.16 -12.90
N ALA A 158 -10.63 18.93 -12.61
CA ALA A 158 -12.04 18.63 -12.34
C ALA A 158 -12.58 19.38 -11.11
N LEU A 159 -11.73 19.60 -10.09
CA LEU A 159 -12.10 20.32 -8.87
C LEU A 159 -12.24 21.84 -9.06
N GLU A 160 -11.66 22.40 -10.12
CA GLU A 160 -11.77 23.81 -10.48
C GLU A 160 -12.98 24.13 -11.37
N GLY A 161 -13.63 23.12 -11.94
CA GLY A 161 -14.78 23.29 -12.82
C GLY A 161 -16.08 23.65 -12.09
N ASP A 162 -17.09 24.06 -12.87
CA ASP A 162 -18.41 24.50 -12.35
C ASP A 162 -19.18 23.42 -11.57
N ASP A 163 -18.82 22.14 -11.70
CA ASP A 163 -19.37 21.02 -10.92
C ASP A 163 -18.39 20.52 -9.84
N ALA A 164 -17.88 21.46 -9.05
CA ALA A 164 -17.01 21.17 -7.91
C ALA A 164 -17.67 20.22 -6.88
N ALA A 165 -19.01 20.10 -6.86
CA ALA A 165 -19.73 19.22 -5.96
C ALA A 165 -19.56 17.74 -6.34
N ALA A 166 -19.68 17.38 -7.62
CA ALA A 166 -19.40 16.03 -8.10
C ALA A 166 -17.91 15.68 -7.98
N ALA A 167 -17.02 16.65 -8.26
CA ALA A 167 -15.58 16.46 -8.12
C ALA A 167 -15.14 16.21 -6.67
N ARG A 168 -15.78 16.86 -5.68
CA ARG A 168 -15.49 16.66 -4.25
C ARG A 168 -15.82 15.26 -3.74
N GLU A 169 -16.84 14.60 -4.30
CA GLU A 169 -17.15 13.21 -3.96
C GLU A 169 -16.10 12.24 -4.53
N LEU A 170 -15.53 12.56 -5.70
CA LEU A 170 -14.42 11.81 -6.30
C LEU A 170 -13.12 11.90 -5.48
N VAL A 171 -12.91 13.00 -4.73
CA VAL A 171 -11.74 13.20 -3.84
C VAL A 171 -11.87 12.47 -2.50
N ARG A 172 -13.05 11.96 -2.16
CA ARG A 172 -13.26 11.24 -0.88
C ARG A 172 -12.70 9.82 -0.87
N GLY A 173 -12.70 9.14 -2.01
CA GLY A 173 -12.12 7.79 -2.16
C GLY A 173 -10.59 7.69 -2.02
N PRO A 174 -9.80 8.60 -2.63
CA PRO A 174 -8.35 8.52 -2.64
C PRO A 174 -7.65 9.12 -1.41
N VAL A 175 -8.34 9.89 -0.57
CA VAL A 175 -7.74 10.47 0.64
C VAL A 175 -7.97 9.52 1.81
N GLU A 176 -6.89 8.86 2.27
CA GLU A 176 -6.92 7.94 3.40
C GLU A 176 -7.14 8.70 4.72
N HIS A 177 -6.34 9.75 4.95
CA HIS A 177 -6.55 10.66 6.06
C HIS A 177 -5.90 12.02 5.82
N ILE A 178 -6.43 13.03 6.53
CA ILE A 178 -5.86 14.38 6.58
C ILE A 178 -5.42 14.64 8.02
N THR A 179 -4.16 15.03 8.20
CA THR A 179 -3.56 15.40 9.48
C THR A 179 -3.33 16.90 9.53
N LEU A 180 -3.82 17.54 10.59
CA LEU A 180 -3.71 18.98 10.79
C LEU A 180 -2.68 19.29 11.86
N HIS A 181 -1.58 19.92 11.46
CA HIS A 181 -0.50 20.35 12.35
C HIS A 181 -0.68 21.82 12.70
N PRO A 182 -0.92 22.18 13.98
CA PRO A 182 -1.04 23.58 14.36
C PRO A 182 0.32 24.29 14.21
N GLU A 183 0.34 25.43 13.51
CA GLU A 183 1.52 26.27 13.29
C GLU A 183 1.23 27.71 13.69
N ALA A 184 2.25 28.58 13.75
CA ALA A 184 2.09 29.99 14.15
C ALA A 184 0.90 30.67 13.45
N ASN A 185 0.77 30.50 12.12
CA ASN A 185 -0.22 31.14 11.25
C ASN A 185 -1.34 30.18 10.76
N GLY A 186 -1.86 29.33 11.65
CA GLY A 186 -3.01 28.47 11.39
C GLY A 186 -2.65 27.00 11.43
N TYR A 187 -2.93 26.26 10.35
CA TYR A 187 -2.62 24.84 10.24
C TYR A 187 -1.84 24.51 8.98
N ARG A 188 -0.80 23.70 9.13
CA ARG A 188 -0.26 22.93 8.01
C ARG A 188 -1.09 21.67 7.83
N VAL A 189 -1.58 21.48 6.62
CA VAL A 189 -2.41 20.33 6.24
C VAL A 189 -1.51 19.30 5.57
N GLU A 190 -1.53 18.09 6.11
CA GLU A 190 -0.88 16.91 5.55
C GLU A 190 -1.95 15.97 5.04
N VAL A 191 -1.83 15.55 3.77
CA VAL A 191 -2.80 14.67 3.12
C VAL A 191 -2.10 13.35 2.84
N ARG A 192 -2.64 12.25 3.38
CA ARG A 192 -2.22 10.90 3.04
C ARG A 192 -3.23 10.30 2.08
N GLY A 193 -2.73 9.82 0.94
CA GLY A 193 -3.55 9.28 -0.13
C GLY A 193 -3.28 7.81 -0.42
N GLN A 194 -4.29 7.13 -0.94
CA GLN A 194 -4.20 5.79 -1.50
C GLN A 194 -3.83 5.90 -2.98
N LEU A 195 -2.59 5.52 -3.32
CA LEU A 195 -2.12 5.56 -4.71
C LEU A 195 -3.02 4.74 -5.64
N ALA A 196 -3.39 3.53 -5.21
CA ALA A 196 -4.25 2.62 -5.96
C ALA A 196 -5.64 3.21 -6.22
N ALA A 197 -6.22 3.91 -5.23
CA ALA A 197 -7.51 4.56 -5.39
C ALA A 197 -7.44 5.74 -6.37
N ILE A 198 -6.37 6.54 -6.33
CA ILE A 198 -6.16 7.66 -7.28
C ILE A 198 -6.10 7.13 -8.71
N ILE A 199 -5.38 6.02 -8.94
CA ILE A 199 -5.27 5.41 -10.27
C ILE A 199 -6.61 4.80 -10.72
N ALA A 200 -7.35 4.17 -9.80
CA ALA A 200 -8.64 3.54 -10.10
C ALA A 200 -9.77 4.54 -10.43
N LEU A 201 -9.77 5.72 -9.81
CA LEU A 201 -10.80 6.75 -10.01
C LEU A 201 -10.76 7.41 -11.38
N SER A 202 -9.63 7.35 -12.07
CA SER A 202 -9.41 8.09 -13.30
C SER A 202 -9.69 7.29 -14.58
N GLY A 203 -10.48 6.23 -14.48
CA GLY A 203 -11.06 5.49 -15.62
C GLY A 203 -10.14 4.50 -16.33
N THR A 204 -8.84 4.46 -16.00
CA THR A 204 -8.01 3.32 -16.37
C THR A 204 -8.07 2.32 -15.23
N GLY A 205 -8.96 1.33 -15.37
CA GLY A 205 -8.74 0.08 -14.65
C GLY A 205 -7.28 -0.30 -14.86
N MET A 206 -6.54 -0.47 -13.77
CA MET A 206 -5.32 -1.27 -13.84
C MET A 206 -5.73 -2.51 -14.62
N ALA A 207 -5.13 -2.71 -15.79
CA ALA A 207 -5.22 -3.97 -16.49
C ALA A 207 -4.55 -5.01 -15.58
N THR A 208 -5.29 -5.49 -14.59
CA THR A 208 -5.23 -6.88 -14.23
C THR A 208 -5.55 -7.59 -15.53
N SER A 209 -4.60 -8.36 -16.03
CA SER A 209 -4.84 -9.23 -17.16
C SER A 209 -5.98 -10.18 -16.82
N SER A 210 -7.22 -9.81 -17.15
CA SER A 210 -8.37 -10.71 -17.29
C SER A 210 -9.54 -9.96 -17.93
N GLY A 211 -9.75 -10.28 -19.21
CA GLY A 211 -11.03 -10.38 -19.90
C GLY A 211 -12.14 -9.38 -19.58
N VAL A 212 -12.42 -8.52 -20.56
CA VAL A 212 -13.74 -7.90 -20.75
C VAL A 212 -14.77 -9.03 -20.94
N GLY A 213 -15.82 -9.04 -20.11
CA GLY A 213 -16.94 -9.97 -20.26
C GLY A 213 -18.07 -9.62 -19.31
N ALA A 214 -19.04 -8.86 -19.79
CA ALA A 214 -20.32 -8.71 -19.14
C ALA A 214 -21.11 -10.04 -19.18
N LEU A 215 -21.84 -10.31 -18.10
CA LEU A 215 -23.00 -11.20 -17.98
C LEU A 215 -22.74 -12.73 -17.91
N SER A 216 -23.17 -13.27 -16.77
CA SER A 216 -23.77 -14.61 -16.57
C SER A 216 -22.85 -15.83 -16.63
N GLY A 217 -22.84 -16.59 -15.52
CA GLY A 217 -22.48 -18.02 -15.52
C GLY A 217 -21.50 -18.40 -14.41
N ASP A 218 -21.97 -19.27 -13.52
CA ASP A 218 -21.14 -20.04 -12.59
C ASP A 218 -19.93 -20.66 -13.30
N THR A 219 -18.75 -20.54 -12.72
CA THR A 219 -17.73 -21.61 -12.68
C THR A 219 -16.55 -21.22 -11.80
N ASP A 220 -16.24 -22.12 -10.88
CA ASP A 220 -15.07 -22.13 -10.01
C ASP A 220 -13.76 -22.13 -10.82
N ALA A 221 -12.98 -21.05 -10.73
CA ALA A 221 -11.56 -21.06 -11.07
C ALA A 221 -10.80 -20.02 -10.24
N LYS A 222 -9.99 -20.51 -9.28
CA LYS A 222 -9.06 -19.73 -8.46
C LYS A 222 -8.00 -19.06 -9.33
N SER A 223 -8.14 -17.77 -9.61
CA SER A 223 -7.02 -16.91 -10.01
C SER A 223 -6.59 -16.06 -8.81
N SER A 224 -5.42 -16.36 -8.25
CA SER A 224 -4.77 -15.59 -7.17
C SER A 224 -4.22 -14.26 -7.68
N GLY A 225 -5.10 -13.36 -8.13
CA GLY A 225 -4.75 -11.96 -8.40
C GLY A 225 -5.01 -11.11 -7.17
N MET A 226 -4.04 -10.28 -6.77
CA MET A 226 -4.25 -9.30 -5.69
C MET A 226 -5.37 -8.34 -6.08
N THR A 227 -6.29 -8.12 -5.15
CA THR A 227 -7.35 -7.13 -5.24
C THR A 227 -6.77 -5.72 -5.13
N ALA A 228 -7.45 -4.72 -5.71
CA ALA A 228 -7.06 -3.30 -5.57
C ALA A 228 -6.93 -2.85 -4.09
N LYS A 229 -7.65 -3.52 -3.19
CA LYS A 229 -7.60 -3.31 -1.74
C LYS A 229 -6.29 -3.81 -1.12
N GLU A 230 -5.76 -4.93 -1.60
CA GLU A 230 -4.47 -5.47 -1.15
C GLU A 230 -3.29 -4.63 -1.64
N LEU A 231 -3.37 -4.12 -2.87
CA LEU A 231 -2.40 -3.15 -3.39
C LEU A 231 -2.44 -1.82 -2.62
N SER A 232 -3.65 -1.37 -2.26
CA SER A 232 -3.84 -0.15 -1.47
C SER A 232 -3.27 -0.25 -0.05
N LEU A 233 -3.28 -1.43 0.57
CA LEU A 233 -2.66 -1.64 1.89
C LEU A 233 -1.13 -1.55 1.82
N GLN A 234 -0.56 -1.83 0.64
CA GLN A 234 0.88 -1.84 0.42
C GLN A 234 1.45 -0.48 0.01
N MET A 235 0.64 0.43 -0.54
CA MET A 235 1.10 1.68 -1.13
C MET A 235 0.42 2.91 -0.52
N ASN A 236 0.95 3.34 0.63
CA ASN A 236 0.52 4.55 1.30
C ASN A 236 1.51 5.69 1.05
N LEU A 237 1.04 6.82 0.50
CA LEU A 237 1.85 8.01 0.25
C LEU A 237 1.43 9.15 1.17
N VAL A 238 2.41 9.80 1.78
CA VAL A 238 2.21 10.91 2.73
C VAL A 238 2.67 12.22 2.09
N ALA A 239 1.76 13.17 1.88
CA ALA A 239 2.11 14.53 1.45
C ALA A 239 2.21 15.44 2.67
N GLY A 240 3.40 15.54 3.28
CA GLY A 240 3.46 15.95 4.69
C GLY A 240 4.67 16.68 5.29
N THR A 241 5.89 16.70 4.76
CA THR A 241 7.01 17.62 5.13
C THR A 241 8.25 17.28 4.31
N GLY A 242 9.27 18.15 4.35
CA GLY A 242 10.49 18.06 3.54
C GLY A 242 11.17 16.68 3.63
N PHE A 243 11.64 16.23 2.47
CA PHE A 243 12.53 15.09 2.29
C PHE A 243 13.90 15.41 2.92
N GLU A 244 13.97 15.46 4.26
CA GLU A 244 15.24 15.16 4.92
C GLU A 244 15.42 13.64 4.91
N PRO A 245 16.63 13.13 4.64
CA PRO A 245 16.89 11.71 4.46
C PRO A 245 16.86 11.00 5.81
N VAL A 246 15.67 10.80 6.37
CA VAL A 246 15.51 9.88 7.49
C VAL A 246 15.29 8.51 6.89
N THR A 247 16.37 7.73 6.90
CA THR A 247 16.41 6.29 6.60
C THR A 247 15.09 5.61 6.93
N PHE A 248 14.43 5.08 5.90
CA PHE A 248 13.33 4.13 6.03
C PHE A 248 13.80 2.98 6.93
N ARG A 249 13.23 2.88 8.13
CA ARG A 249 13.26 1.62 8.88
C ARG A 249 12.04 0.83 8.46
N LEU A 250 12.34 -0.31 7.82
CA LEU A 250 11.43 -1.42 7.53
C LEU A 250 10.70 -1.89 8.80
#